data_AF-A0A9D7PYZ3-F1
#
_entry.id   AF-A0A9D7PYZ3-F1
#
_cell.length_a   1.000
_cell.length_b   1.000
_cell.length_c   1.000
_cell.angle_alpha   90.00
_cell.angle_beta   90.00
_cell.angle_gamma   90.00
#
_symmetry.space_group_name_H-M   'P 1'
#
loop_
_entity.id
_entity.type
_entity.pdbx_description
1 polymer ?
#
loop_
_entity_poly.entity_id
_entity_poly.type
_entity_poly.pdbx_seq_one_letter_code
_entity_poly.pdbx_strand_id
1 'polypeptide(L)'
;MSEKSISEKIFINLDNSIQGMFIIGNNIDNPILLFLHGGPGMPTLFLEEKYPSGLEDHFTVCYWEQTGGGISFDPKLAPESVSVERIVSDVKFPNIF
;
A
#
# COMPACT_ATOMS: atom_id res chain seq x y z
N MET A 1 11.31 16.60 -8.83
CA MET A 1 11.78 15.43 -8.05
C MET A 1 13.30 15.52 -7.98
N SER A 2 13.86 15.49 -6.78
CA SER A 2 15.32 15.38 -6.60
C SER A 2 15.76 13.98 -7.03
N GLU A 3 17.05 13.76 -7.32
CA GLU A 3 17.56 12.43 -7.68
C GLU A 3 17.29 11.35 -6.61
N LYS A 4 17.01 11.76 -5.36
CA LYS A 4 16.72 10.86 -4.24
C LYS A 4 15.24 10.70 -3.93
N SER A 5 14.34 11.42 -4.59
CA SER A 5 12.89 11.28 -4.35
C SER A 5 12.30 10.15 -5.19
N ILE A 6 11.27 9.48 -4.66
CA ILE A 6 10.55 8.39 -5.33
C ILE A 6 9.04 8.69 -5.37
N SER A 7 8.40 8.29 -6.47
CA SER A 7 6.95 8.29 -6.65
C SER A 7 6.62 7.22 -7.69
N GLU A 8 6.33 6.01 -7.21
CA GLU A 8 6.08 4.84 -8.05
C GLU A 8 4.75 4.20 -7.72
N LYS A 9 4.13 3.61 -8.73
CA LYS A 9 2.99 2.71 -8.58
C LYS A 9 3.42 1.32 -9.03
N ILE A 10 3.35 0.35 -8.14
CA ILE A 10 3.73 -1.04 -8.43
C ILE A 10 2.56 -2.00 -8.14
N PHE A 11 2.67 -3.20 -8.68
CA PHE A 11 1.78 -4.32 -8.36
C PHE A 11 2.60 -5.54 -7.98
N ILE A 12 2.14 -6.26 -6.97
CA ILE A 12 2.73 -7.50 -6.49
C ILE A 12 1.71 -8.64 -6.55
N ASN A 13 2.20 -9.86 -6.79
CA ASN A 13 1.40 -11.07 -6.70
C ASN A 13 1.55 -11.66 -5.28
N LEU A 14 0.44 -11.71 -4.55
CA LEU A 14 0.33 -12.33 -3.23
C LEU A 14 -0.71 -13.44 -3.28
N ASP A 15 -0.21 -14.67 -3.39
CA ASP A 15 -1.02 -15.85 -3.70
C ASP A 15 -1.94 -15.62 -4.91
N ASN A 16 -3.26 -15.70 -4.69
CA ASN A 16 -4.30 -15.54 -5.71
C ASN A 16 -4.80 -14.09 -5.81
N SER A 17 -4.03 -13.10 -5.36
CA SER A 17 -4.39 -11.68 -5.43
C SER A 17 -3.25 -10.85 -6.01
N ILE A 18 -3.57 -9.99 -6.97
CA ILE A 18 -2.71 -8.90 -7.42
C ILE A 18 -3.04 -7.70 -6.56
N GLN A 19 -2.04 -7.17 -5.85
CA GLN A 19 -2.22 -6.00 -4.99
C GLN A 19 -1.32 -4.85 -5.42
N GLY A 20 -1.87 -3.64 -5.42
CA GLY A 20 -1.18 -2.43 -5.82
C GLY A 20 -0.66 -1.62 -4.64
N MET A 21 0.45 -0.94 -4.86
CA MET A 21 1.09 -0.06 -3.89
C MET A 21 1.52 1.25 -4.56
N PHE A 22 1.44 2.35 -3.82
CA PHE A 22 2.12 3.59 -4.16
C PHE A 22 3.30 3.80 -3.22
N ILE A 23 4.49 3.99 -3.78
CA ILE A 23 5.73 4.21 -3.04
C ILE A 23 6.14 5.66 -3.23
N ILE A 24 6.08 6.46 -2.18
CA ILE A 24 6.29 7.91 -2.23
C ILE A 24 7.25 8.32 -1.12
N GLY A 25 8.23 9.15 -1.44
CA GLY A 25 9.20 9.65 -0.45
C GLY A 25 10.08 10.75 -1.03
N ASN A 26 10.49 11.69 -0.17
CA ASN A 26 11.39 12.78 -0.58
C ASN A 26 12.86 12.37 -0.56
N ASN A 27 13.19 11.25 0.08
CA ASN A 27 14.52 10.66 0.12
C ASN A 27 14.45 9.12 0.28
N ILE A 28 14.92 8.36 -0.72
CA ILE A 28 14.96 6.89 -0.70
C ILE A 28 15.88 6.30 0.38
N ASP A 29 16.77 7.10 0.97
CA ASP A 29 17.61 6.68 2.11
C ASP A 29 16.83 6.69 3.45
N ASN A 30 15.62 7.26 3.48
CA ASN A 30 14.76 7.24 4.66
C ASN A 30 14.23 5.82 4.95
N PRO A 31 13.94 5.48 6.21
CA PRO A 31 13.32 4.20 6.54
C PRO A 31 11.99 3.98 5.81
N ILE A 32 11.68 2.71 5.50
CA ILE A 32 10.43 2.34 4.83
C ILE A 32 9.29 2.31 5.85
N LEU A 33 8.15 2.91 5.51
CA LEU A 33 6.91 2.82 6.27
C LEU A 33 5.83 2.14 5.42
N LEU A 34 5.39 0.95 5.82
CA LEU A 34 4.20 0.33 5.26
C LEU A 34 2.95 0.95 5.90
N PHE A 35 2.15 1.65 5.10
CA PHE A 35 0.90 2.25 5.56
C PHE A 35 -0.29 1.31 5.27
N LEU A 36 -0.96 0.85 6.32
CA LEU A 36 -2.18 0.04 6.21
C LEU A 36 -3.41 0.92 6.41
N HIS A 37 -4.19 1.10 5.34
CA HIS A 37 -5.43 1.88 5.40
C HIS A 37 -6.54 1.16 6.17
N GLY A 38 -7.54 1.94 6.61
CA GLY A 38 -8.78 1.45 7.19
C GLY A 38 -9.89 1.26 6.15
N GLY A 39 -11.14 1.49 6.56
CA GLY A 39 -12.31 1.47 5.69
C GLY A 39 -13.51 0.75 6.33
N PRO A 40 -13.88 -0.46 5.87
CA PRO A 40 -13.04 -1.44 5.14
C PRO A 40 -12.81 -1.09 3.66
N GLY A 41 -11.58 -1.30 3.18
CA GLY A 41 -11.22 -1.16 1.76
C GLY A 41 -11.04 0.27 1.23
N MET A 42 -10.93 1.28 2.10
CA MET A 42 -10.83 2.69 1.70
C MET A 42 -9.36 3.09 1.50
N PRO A 43 -8.91 3.39 0.26
CA PRO A 43 -7.55 3.87 0.02
C PRO A 43 -7.23 5.14 0.82
N THR A 44 -5.99 5.30 1.30
CA THR A 44 -5.62 6.50 2.10
C THR A 44 -4.86 7.56 1.30
N LEU A 45 -4.27 7.21 0.15
CA LEU A 45 -3.43 8.16 -0.60
C LEU A 45 -4.18 9.45 -0.98
N PHE A 46 -5.46 9.36 -1.35
CA PHE A 46 -6.24 10.57 -1.68
C PHE A 46 -6.43 11.51 -0.47
N LEU A 47 -6.45 10.98 0.75
CA LEU A 47 -6.52 11.80 1.97
C LEU A 47 -5.18 12.44 2.24
N GLU A 48 -4.08 11.71 2.04
CA GLU A 48 -2.73 12.22 2.17
C GLU A 48 -2.47 13.38 1.20
N GLU A 49 -2.83 13.22 -0.07
CA GLU A 49 -2.71 14.28 -1.08
C GLU A 49 -3.51 15.54 -0.72
N LYS A 50 -4.66 15.37 -0.06
CA LYS A 50 -5.54 16.47 0.34
C LYS A 50 -5.13 17.12 1.67
N TYR A 51 -4.60 16.32 2.59
CA TYR A 51 -4.24 16.71 3.94
C TYR A 51 -2.88 16.09 4.31
N PRO A 52 -1.77 16.67 3.83
CA PRO A 52 -0.45 16.08 4.00
C PRO A 52 -0.08 15.94 5.47
N SER A 53 0.22 14.71 5.87
CA SER A 53 0.74 14.35 7.18
C SER A 53 2.22 14.69 7.33
N GLY A 54 2.95 14.79 6.21
CA GLY A 54 4.40 14.99 6.17
C GLY A 54 5.20 13.70 6.38
N LEU A 55 4.57 12.53 6.30
CA LEU A 55 5.26 11.26 6.48
C LEU A 55 6.37 11.05 5.43
N GLU A 56 6.18 11.52 4.19
CA GLU A 56 7.12 11.37 3.08
C GLU A 56 8.41 12.19 3.25
N ASP A 57 8.45 13.14 4.20
CA ASP A 57 9.68 13.85 4.60
C ASP A 57 10.59 12.98 5.48
N HIS A 58 10.01 12.01 6.19
CA HIS A 58 10.69 11.19 7.19
C HIS A 58 10.83 9.72 6.79
N PHE A 59 10.00 9.25 5.85
CA PHE A 59 9.91 7.87 5.42
C PHE A 59 9.82 7.77 3.89
N THR A 60 10.24 6.63 3.35
CA THR A 60 9.75 6.15 2.06
C THR A 60 8.46 5.38 2.34
N VAL A 61 7.32 6.01 2.08
CA VAL A 61 6.01 5.46 2.46
C VAL A 61 5.48 4.55 1.35
N CYS A 62 5.09 3.34 1.72
CA CYS A 62 4.36 2.41 0.89
C CYS A 62 2.87 2.46 1.28
N TYR A 63 2.09 3.22 0.53
CA TYR A 63 0.63 3.22 0.61
C TYR A 63 0.10 1.97 -0.09
N TRP A 64 -0.05 0.90 0.67
CA TRP A 64 -0.51 -0.38 0.14
C TRP A 64 -2.03 -0.46 0.13
N GLU A 65 -2.59 -0.78 -1.03
CA GLU A 65 -4.00 -1.07 -1.16
C GLU A 65 -4.22 -2.58 -1.00
N GLN A 66 -4.80 -2.97 0.14
CA GLN A 66 -4.95 -4.36 0.58
C GLN A 66 -5.88 -5.16 -0.35
N THR A 67 -5.88 -6.49 -0.28
CA THR A 67 -6.80 -7.37 -1.04
C THR A 67 -8.25 -6.84 -1.00
N GLY A 68 -8.82 -6.55 -2.17
CA GLY A 68 -10.19 -6.06 -2.30
C GLY A 68 -10.38 -4.55 -2.07
N GLY A 69 -9.32 -3.80 -1.73
CA GLY A 69 -9.32 -2.35 -1.58
C GLY A 69 -8.80 -1.63 -2.84
N GLY A 70 -9.46 -0.53 -3.22
CA GLY A 70 -9.07 0.37 -4.32
C GLY A 70 -8.54 -0.31 -5.59
N ILE A 71 -7.29 -0.04 -5.98
CA ILE A 71 -6.60 -0.58 -7.17
C ILE A 71 -6.29 -2.07 -7.07
N SER A 72 -6.49 -2.68 -5.90
CA SER A 72 -6.42 -4.12 -5.64
C SER A 72 -7.80 -4.79 -5.63
N PHE A 73 -8.85 -4.06 -6.02
CA PHE A 73 -10.19 -4.62 -6.19
C PHE A 73 -10.26 -5.51 -7.44
N ASP A 74 -10.74 -6.74 -7.24
CA ASP A 74 -11.10 -7.64 -8.33
C ASP A 74 -12.53 -8.19 -8.08
N PRO A 75 -13.49 -7.92 -8.99
CA PRO A 75 -14.87 -8.40 -8.84
C PRO A 75 -15.02 -9.93 -8.88
N LYS A 76 -13.96 -10.67 -9.26
CA LYS A 76 -13.93 -12.14 -9.25
C LYS A 76 -13.50 -12.71 -7.90
N LEU A 77 -12.98 -11.89 -6.98
CA LEU A 77 -12.62 -12.35 -5.64
C LEU A 77 -13.88 -12.80 -4.90
N ALA A 78 -13.80 -13.98 -4.29
CA ALA A 78 -14.83 -14.47 -3.41
C ALA A 78 -14.94 -13.54 -2.18
N PRO A 79 -16.12 -13.06 -1.77
CA PRO A 79 -16.25 -12.14 -0.64
C PRO A 79 -15.58 -12.63 0.64
N GLU A 80 -15.55 -13.95 0.85
CA GLU A 80 -14.95 -14.62 2.00
C GLU A 80 -13.42 -14.57 1.99
N SER A 81 -12.83 -14.26 0.83
CA SER A 81 -11.38 -14.10 0.66
C SER A 81 -10.87 -12.72 1.13
N VAL A 82 -11.77 -11.78 1.44
CA VAL A 82 -11.45 -10.46 1.98
C VAL A 82 -11.73 -10.45 3.48
N SER A 83 -10.71 -10.75 4.29
CA SER A 83 -10.80 -10.81 5.75
C SER A 83 -9.58 -10.17 6.43
N VAL A 84 -9.73 -9.82 7.72
CA VAL A 84 -8.61 -9.30 8.51
C VAL A 84 -7.48 -10.35 8.61
N GLU A 85 -7.84 -11.62 8.78
CA GLU A 85 -6.89 -12.73 8.81
C GLU A 85 -6.12 -12.82 7.50
N ARG A 86 -6.78 -12.60 6.36
CA ARG A 86 -6.13 -12.54 5.05
C ARG A 86 -5.15 -11.37 4.98
N ILE A 87 -5.56 -10.16 5.37
CA ILE A 87 -4.69 -8.97 5.35
C ILE A 87 -3.46 -9.19 6.24
N VAL A 88 -3.63 -9.75 7.44
CA VAL A 88 -2.53 -10.09 8.34
C VAL A 88 -1.61 -11.17 7.73
N SER A 89 -2.18 -12.14 7.02
CA SER A 89 -1.40 -13.15 6.29
C SER A 89 -0.62 -12.54 5.14
N ASP A 90 -1.22 -11.61 4.38
CA ASP A 90 -0.58 -10.93 3.26
C ASP A 90 0.63 -10.10 3.74
N VAL A 91 0.53 -9.42 4.90
CA VAL A 91 1.68 -8.71 5.53
C VAL A 91 2.83 -9.67 5.86
N LYS A 92 2.50 -10.91 6.25
CA LYS A 92 3.47 -11.94 6.67
C LYS A 92 3.96 -12.81 5.51
N PHE A 93 3.37 -12.67 4.33
CA PHE A 93 3.73 -13.44 3.15
C PHE A 93 5.21 -13.14 2.81
N PRO A 94 6.03 -14.16 2.51
CA PRO A 94 7.48 -14.02 2.64
C PRO A 94 8.02 -12.94 1.69
N ASN A 95 8.63 -11.91 2.30
CA ASN A 95 9.52 -10.91 1.70
C ASN A 95 8.86 -9.77 0.89
N ILE A 96 7.80 -9.14 1.41
CA ILE A 96 7.36 -7.83 0.87
C ILE A 96 8.22 -6.68 1.44
N PHE A 97 8.79 -6.85 2.65
CA PHE A 97 9.70 -5.90 3.31
C PHE A 97 10.78 -6.64 4.11
#